data_AF-A0A366LW08-F1
#
_entry.id   AF-A0A366LW08-F1
#
_cell.length_a   1.000
_cell.length_b   1.000
_cell.length_c   1.000
_cell.angle_alpha   90.00
_cell.angle_beta   90.00
_cell.angle_gamma   90.00
#
_symmetry.space_group_name_H-M   'P 1'
#
loop_
_entity.id
_entity.type
_entity.pdbx_description
1 polymer ?
#
loop_
_entity_poly.entity_id
_entity_poly.type
_entity_poly.pdbx_seq_one_letter_code
_entity_poly.pdbx_strand_id
1 'polypeptide(L)'
;MARISALAAAAACLVLIGTPADAATGTLIFSSGIGQTTFIDPAAGCYATTSPFTTVTNHTNVPVTVYESGGCFGPSQTVPAGSNPTPVGPRRSVSIPS
;
A
#
# COMPACT_ATOMS: atom_id res chain seq x y z
N MET A 1 -5.18 -31.79 -52.28
CA MET A 1 -4.13 -31.95 -51.26
C MET A 1 -3.59 -30.58 -50.89
N ALA A 2 -3.79 -30.17 -49.64
CA ALA A 2 -2.91 -29.30 -48.84
C ALA A 2 -3.70 -28.84 -47.60
N ARG A 3 -3.33 -29.34 -46.42
CA ARG A 3 -3.86 -28.90 -45.13
C ARG A 3 -2.98 -27.74 -44.65
N ILE A 4 -3.58 -26.62 -44.23
CA ILE A 4 -2.85 -25.57 -43.53
C ILE A 4 -3.64 -25.24 -42.25
N SER A 5 -3.14 -25.81 -41.15
CA SER A 5 -3.54 -25.49 -39.80
C SER A 5 -2.95 -24.13 -39.42
N ALA A 6 -3.79 -23.15 -39.12
CA ALA A 6 -3.35 -21.87 -38.55
C ALA A 6 -4.01 -21.69 -37.19
N LEU A 7 -3.24 -22.03 -36.15
CA LEU A 7 -3.54 -21.82 -34.74
C LEU A 7 -3.38 -20.31 -34.46
N ALA A 8 -4.45 -19.52 -34.56
CA ALA A 8 -4.41 -18.11 -34.20
C ALA A 8 -4.63 -17.97 -32.68
N ALA A 9 -3.53 -17.75 -31.96
CA ALA A 9 -3.50 -17.53 -30.52
C ALA A 9 -4.35 -16.29 -30.14
N ALA A 10 -5.26 -16.49 -29.18
CA ALA A 10 -6.08 -15.43 -28.61
C ALA A 10 -5.21 -14.47 -27.78
N ALA A 11 -5.07 -13.22 -28.22
CA ALA A 11 -4.59 -12.12 -27.40
C ALA A 11 -5.79 -11.38 -26.82
N ALA A 12 -6.37 -11.90 -25.73
CA ALA A 12 -7.33 -11.15 -24.95
C ALA A 12 -6.57 -10.07 -24.17
N CYS A 13 -6.56 -8.84 -24.69
CA CYS A 13 -6.17 -7.66 -23.92
C CYS A 13 -7.19 -7.42 -22.81
N LEU A 14 -6.96 -8.03 -21.65
CA LEU A 14 -7.63 -7.68 -20.40
C LEU A 14 -7.11 -6.31 -19.97
N VAL A 15 -7.85 -5.25 -20.34
CA VAL A 15 -7.70 -3.94 -19.70
C VAL A 15 -8.29 -4.08 -18.30
N LEU A 16 -7.41 -4.36 -17.32
CA LEU A 16 -7.74 -4.26 -15.91
C LEU A 16 -8.03 -2.79 -15.61
N ILE A 17 -9.30 -2.40 -15.68
CA ILE A 17 -9.82 -1.23 -15.00
C ILE A 17 -9.59 -1.46 -13.50
N GLY A 18 -8.51 -0.90 -12.96
CA GLY A 18 -8.29 -0.85 -11.52
C GLY A 18 -9.44 -0.07 -10.91
N THR A 19 -10.40 -0.76 -10.31
CA THR A 19 -11.35 -0.15 -9.40
C THR A 19 -10.53 0.49 -8.28
N PRO A 20 -10.74 1.75 -7.91
CA PRO A 20 -10.17 2.26 -6.66
C PRO A 20 -10.74 1.37 -5.55
N ALA A 21 -9.92 0.44 -5.07
CA ALA A 21 -10.16 -0.29 -3.84
C ALA A 21 -10.27 0.78 -2.75
N ASP A 22 -11.37 0.72 -2.00
CA ASP A 22 -11.89 1.76 -1.12
C ASP A 22 -10.76 2.55 -0.43
N ALA A 23 -10.67 3.84 -0.75
CA ALA A 23 -9.61 4.69 -0.23
C ALA A 23 -9.88 5.02 1.25
N ALA A 24 -8.85 4.89 2.08
CA ALA A 24 -8.89 5.42 3.43
C ALA A 24 -9.13 6.93 3.35
N THR A 25 -10.12 7.44 4.09
CA THR A 25 -10.41 8.88 4.16
C THR A 25 -9.63 9.50 5.31
N GLY A 26 -8.96 10.62 5.07
CA GLY A 26 -8.17 11.36 6.06
C GLY A 26 -6.69 11.41 5.73
N THR A 27 -5.85 11.63 6.75
CA THR A 27 -4.41 11.87 6.55
C THR A 27 -3.58 10.78 7.19
N LEU A 28 -2.65 10.21 6.43
CA LEU A 28 -1.65 9.26 6.90
C LEU A 28 -0.26 9.87 6.77
N ILE A 29 0.52 9.84 7.85
CA ILE A 29 1.81 10.52 7.91
C ILE A 29 2.88 9.58 8.45
N PHE A 30 4.00 9.47 7.73
CA PHE A 30 5.17 8.73 8.16
C PHE A 30 6.29 9.70 8.52
N SER A 31 6.85 9.56 9.72
CA SER A 31 8.01 10.34 10.14
C SER A 31 9.23 9.46 10.28
N SER A 32 10.34 9.97 9.78
CA SER A 32 11.69 9.43 9.87
C SER A 32 12.63 10.50 10.44
N GLY A 33 13.83 10.11 10.86
CA GLY A 33 14.86 11.07 11.31
C GLY A 33 15.32 12.06 10.24
N ILE A 34 14.97 11.80 8.96
CA ILE A 34 15.34 12.62 7.81
C ILE A 34 14.19 13.49 7.26
N GLY A 35 12.97 13.35 7.80
CA GLY A 35 11.81 14.08 7.30
C GLY A 35 10.49 13.33 7.47
N GLN A 36 9.44 13.88 6.85
CA GLN A 36 8.08 13.38 6.95
C GLN A 36 7.47 13.20 5.55
N THR A 37 6.65 12.17 5.38
CA THR A 37 5.88 11.91 4.17
C THR A 37 4.40 11.87 4.52
N THR A 38 3.59 12.62 3.79
CA THR A 38 2.14 12.77 4.06
C THR A 38 1.34 12.26 2.87
N PHE A 39 0.31 11.47 3.17
CA PHE A 39 -0.68 10.96 2.23
C PHE A 39 -2.05 11.48 2.63
N ILE A 40 -2.79 11.99 1.65
CA ILE A 40 -4.15 12.50 1.81
C ILE A 40 -5.07 11.55 1.06
N ASP A 41 -6.10 11.07 1.75
CA ASP A 41 -7.07 10.08 1.28
C ASP A 41 -6.41 8.89 0.56
N PRO A 42 -5.47 8.17 1.22
CA PRO A 42 -4.70 7.17 0.53
C PRO A 42 -5.55 5.97 0.11
N ALA A 43 -5.36 5.52 -1.13
CA ALA A 43 -6.01 4.32 -1.66
C ALA A 43 -5.64 3.06 -0.85
N ALA A 44 -6.49 2.04 -0.89
CA ALA A 44 -6.11 0.74 -0.36
C ALA A 44 -4.92 0.15 -1.14
N GLY A 45 -4.06 -0.57 -0.43
CA GLY A 45 -2.89 -1.21 -1.02
C GLY A 45 -1.63 -1.16 -0.16
N CYS A 46 -0.51 -1.61 -0.75
CA CYS A 46 0.79 -1.63 -0.10
C CYS A 46 1.66 -0.46 -0.57
N TYR A 47 2.08 0.37 0.37
CA TYR A 47 2.97 1.51 0.13
C TYR A 47 4.36 1.18 0.67
N ALA A 48 5.33 1.09 -0.23
CA ALA A 48 6.74 0.94 0.12
C ALA A 48 7.39 2.31 0.31
N THR A 49 8.28 2.45 1.29
CA THR A 49 9.09 3.65 1.48
C THR A 49 10.55 3.36 1.18
N THR A 50 11.23 4.28 0.48
CA THR A 50 12.66 4.14 0.16
C THR A 50 13.51 4.16 1.43
N SER A 51 13.18 5.09 2.34
CA SER A 51 13.80 5.22 3.66
C SER A 51 12.89 4.66 4.75
N PRO A 52 13.44 4.00 5.79
CA PRO A 52 12.63 3.55 6.91
C PRO A 52 12.02 4.72 7.68
N PHE A 53 10.77 4.54 8.12
CA PHE A 53 10.08 5.42 9.05
C PHE A 53 10.02 4.78 10.43
N THR A 54 9.96 5.60 11.48
CA THR A 54 9.95 5.14 12.88
C THR A 54 8.67 5.47 13.62
N THR A 55 7.92 6.44 13.09
CA THR A 55 6.68 6.94 13.69
C THR A 55 5.61 7.06 12.61
N VAL A 56 4.39 6.70 12.96
CA VAL A 56 3.22 6.84 12.09
C VAL A 56 2.13 7.62 12.80
N THR A 57 1.55 8.59 12.11
CA THR A 57 0.33 9.27 12.52
C THR A 57 -0.77 8.85 11.56
N ASN A 58 -1.80 8.18 12.07
CA ASN A 58 -2.90 7.66 11.27
C ASN A 58 -4.18 8.43 11.62
N HIS A 59 -4.41 9.57 10.98
CA HIS A 59 -5.67 10.31 11.08
C HIS A 59 -6.68 9.87 10.02
N THR A 60 -6.54 8.66 9.47
CA THR A 60 -7.56 8.09 8.58
C THR A 60 -8.66 7.41 9.37
N ASN A 61 -9.76 7.08 8.69
CA ASN A 61 -10.91 6.35 9.24
C ASN A 61 -10.69 4.82 9.34
N VAL A 62 -9.55 4.29 8.87
CA VAL A 62 -9.24 2.86 8.88
C VAL A 62 -7.92 2.57 9.63
N PRO A 63 -7.78 1.41 10.27
CA PRO A 63 -6.49 0.99 10.79
C PRO A 63 -5.52 0.70 9.63
N VAL A 64 -4.23 0.96 9.84
CA VAL A 64 -3.18 0.63 8.86
C VAL A 64 -2.19 -0.35 9.47
N THR A 65 -1.59 -1.21 8.64
CA THR A 65 -0.61 -2.20 9.12
C THR A 65 0.76 -1.87 8.58
N VAL A 66 1.74 -1.61 9.45
CA VAL A 66 3.11 -1.28 9.05
C VAL A 66 4.01 -2.50 9.14
N TYR A 67 4.94 -2.65 8.21
CA TYR A 67 5.81 -3.81 8.08
C TYR A 67 7.29 -3.40 8.08
N GLU A 68 8.14 -4.28 8.62
CA GLU A 68 9.59 -4.08 8.59
C GLU A 68 10.16 -4.19 7.17
N SER A 69 9.55 -5.01 6.32
CA SER A 69 9.94 -5.17 4.90
C SER A 69 9.18 -4.23 3.97
N GLY A 70 9.69 -4.01 2.75
CA GLY A 70 9.14 -3.06 1.79
C GLY A 70 7.91 -3.52 0.99
N GLY A 71 7.44 -4.75 1.16
CA GLY A 71 6.36 -5.33 0.35
C GLY A 71 5.13 -5.77 1.15
N CYS A 72 4.89 -5.19 2.32
CA CYS A 72 3.78 -5.56 3.22
C CYS A 72 3.77 -7.04 3.60
N PHE A 73 4.95 -7.57 3.92
CA PHE A 73 5.14 -8.94 4.38
C PHE A 73 6.06 -8.97 5.60
N GLY A 74 6.02 -10.08 6.33
CA GLY A 74 6.86 -10.30 7.50
C GLY A 74 6.33 -9.59 8.76
N PRO A 75 7.21 -9.29 9.73
CA PRO A 75 6.81 -8.71 11.01
C PRO A 75 6.07 -7.39 10.84
N SER A 76 4.95 -7.27 11.56
CA SER A 76 4.02 -6.17 11.37
C SER A 76 3.43 -5.66 12.67
N GLN A 77 2.87 -4.46 12.60
CA GLN A 77 2.16 -3.82 13.70
C GLN A 77 1.00 -3.03 13.12
N THR A 78 -0.16 -3.14 13.74
CA THR A 78 -1.33 -2.35 13.37
C THR A 78 -1.31 -1.02 14.11
N VAL A 79 -1.52 0.06 13.38
CA VAL A 79 -1.73 1.42 13.91
C VAL A 79 -3.23 1.73 13.77
N PRO A 80 -3.94 1.96 14.88
CA PRO A 80 -5.39 2.20 14.83
C PRO A 80 -5.75 3.45 14.03
N ALA A 81 -6.98 3.51 13.53
CA ALA A 81 -7.57 4.72 12.97
C ALA A 81 -7.58 5.87 14.00
N GLY A 82 -7.52 7.12 13.53
CA GLY A 82 -7.54 8.31 14.39
C GLY A 82 -6.40 8.39 15.43
N SER A 83 -5.29 7.70 15.21
CA SER A 83 -4.16 7.66 16.14
C SER A 83 -3.20 8.82 15.94
N ASN A 84 -2.85 9.46 17.06
CA ASN A 84 -1.75 10.40 17.18
C ASN A 84 -0.38 9.70 16.97
N PRO A 85 0.75 10.44 16.86
CA PRO A 85 2.05 9.88 16.49
C PRO A 85 2.41 8.64 17.31
N THR A 86 2.42 7.48 16.66
CA THR A 86 2.65 6.18 17.28
C THR A 86 4.05 5.69 16.91
N PRO A 87 4.93 5.41 17.89
CA PRO A 87 6.23 4.80 17.62
C PRO A 87 6.02 3.35 17.17
N VAL A 88 6.60 3.00 16.03
CA VAL A 88 6.47 1.66 15.42
C VAL A 88 7.82 0.96 15.21
N GLY A 89 8.93 1.62 15.58
CA GLY A 89 10.28 1.17 15.22
C GLY A 89 10.53 1.27 13.72
N PRO A 90 11.69 0.80 13.21
CA PRO A 90 12.01 0.92 11.79
C PRO A 90 11.06 0.09 10.92
N ARG A 91 10.30 0.75 10.03
CA ARG A 91 9.37 0.14 9.07
C ARG A 91 9.64 0.64 7.67
N ARG A 92 9.35 -0.20 6.66
CA ARG A 92 9.61 0.10 5.24
C ARG A 92 8.40 -0.03 4.34
N SER A 93 7.27 -0.53 4.85
CA SER A 93 6.01 -0.43 4.12
C SER A 93 4.81 -0.34 5.05
N VAL A 94 3.69 0.09 4.48
CA VAL A 94 2.38 0.09 5.13
C VAL A 94 1.33 -0.50 4.19
N SER A 95 0.44 -1.31 4.74
CA SER A 95 -0.75 -1.79 4.06
C SER A 95 -1.94 -1.00 4.56
N ILE A 96 -2.74 -0.52 3.61
CA ILE A 96 -4.02 0.15 3.85
C ILE A 96 -5.11 -0.83 3.40
N PRO A 97 -6.05 -1.19 4.29
CA PRO A 97 -7.12 -2.13 3.95
C PRO A 97 -8.09 -1.52 2.93
N SER A 98 -8.61 -2.38 2.06
CA SER A 98 -9.82 -2.13 1.26
C SER A 98 -11.07 -2.31 2.11
#